data_AF-A0A0F9KZX7-F1
#
_entry.id   AF-A0A0F9KZX7-F1
#
_cell.length_a   1.000
_cell.length_b   1.000
_cell.length_c   1.000
_cell.angle_alpha   90.00
_cell.angle_beta   90.00
_cell.angle_gamma   90.00
#
_symmetry.space_group_name_H-M   'P 1'
#
loop_
_entity.id
_entity.type
_entity.pdbx_description
1 polymer ?
#
loop_
_entity_poly.entity_id
_entity_poly.type
_entity_poly.pdbx_seq_one_letter_code
_entity_poly.pdbx_strand_id
1 'polypeptide(L)'
;MYKTRLDRYLTDIFKRFSIPTRNQEILIDRISKHKTYSELACKYKLSRTRIEQIIMKFWCRLWISSSAFSKYYHDKDKLVNELKKIKLYNPERIRDVVENHCSRFITEYNFSIRADNCFRTTGIRTIGQLVQKTEKDLFKIRYLGKKSILDIKCILSEHGYSLNKE
;
A
#
# COMPACT_ATOMS: atom_id res chain seq x y z
N MET A 1 -15.57 25.87 -2.96
CA MET A 1 -15.69 25.58 -1.51
C MET A 1 -15.64 24.07 -1.17
N TYR A 2 -14.97 23.21 -1.95
CA TYR A 2 -14.85 21.76 -1.64
C TYR A 2 -13.67 21.38 -0.72
N LYS A 3 -12.81 22.34 -0.36
CA LYS A 3 -11.53 22.10 0.32
C LYS A 3 -11.68 21.45 1.71
N THR A 4 -12.66 21.82 2.53
CA THR A 4 -12.62 21.47 3.97
C THR A 4 -13.08 20.05 4.32
N ARG A 5 -13.77 19.32 3.43
CA ARG A 5 -14.29 17.98 3.75
C ARG A 5 -13.31 16.89 3.32
N LEU A 6 -12.80 16.97 2.09
CA LEU A 6 -11.80 16.03 1.58
C LEU A 6 -10.47 16.17 2.35
N ASP A 7 -10.06 17.41 2.66
CA ASP A 7 -8.81 17.65 3.39
C ASP A 7 -8.87 17.10 4.82
N ARG A 8 -10.04 17.14 5.49
CA ARG A 8 -10.25 16.50 6.80
C ARG A 8 -10.07 14.98 6.73
N TYR A 9 -10.73 14.33 5.78
CA TYR A 9 -10.59 12.88 5.57
C TYR A 9 -9.14 12.48 5.26
N LEU A 10 -8.46 13.23 4.39
CA LEU A 10 -7.06 13.00 4.08
C LEU A 10 -6.16 13.16 5.31
N THR A 11 -6.41 14.18 6.13
CA THR A 11 -5.64 14.44 7.35
C THR A 11 -5.76 13.28 8.35
N ASP A 12 -6.97 12.73 8.53
CA ASP A 12 -7.19 11.58 9.43
C ASP A 12 -6.52 10.31 8.90
N ILE A 13 -6.58 10.09 7.59
CA ILE A 13 -5.89 8.99 6.91
C ILE A 13 -4.37 9.14 7.07
N PHE A 14 -3.82 10.35 6.89
CA PHE A 14 -2.39 10.60 7.00
C PHE A 14 -1.85 10.38 8.41
N LYS A 15 -2.61 10.80 9.44
CA LYS A 15 -2.31 10.49 10.84
C LYS A 15 -2.30 8.98 11.08
N ARG A 16 -3.29 8.26 10.55
CA ARG A 16 -3.44 6.81 10.73
C ARG A 16 -2.35 5.98 10.08
N PHE A 17 -1.83 6.41 8.92
CA PHE A 17 -0.77 5.71 8.19
C PHE A 17 0.64 6.28 8.43
N SER A 18 0.78 7.23 9.36
CA SER A 18 2.04 7.90 9.69
C SER A 18 2.82 8.35 8.44
N ILE A 19 2.11 8.97 7.49
CA ILE A 19 2.70 9.38 6.21
C ILE A 19 3.59 10.62 6.45
N PRO A 20 4.84 10.69 5.92
CA PRO A 20 5.70 11.86 6.07
C PRO A 20 5.05 13.14 5.55
N THR A 21 5.20 14.26 6.26
CA THR A 21 4.57 15.57 5.93
C THR A 21 4.82 16.00 4.48
N ARG A 22 6.05 15.82 3.98
CA ARG A 22 6.40 16.13 2.58
C ARG A 22 5.59 15.32 1.56
N ASN A 23 5.26 14.07 1.88
CA ASN A 23 4.44 13.23 1.00
C ASN A 23 2.95 13.60 1.13
N GLN A 24 2.50 14.02 2.31
CA GLN A 24 1.13 14.49 2.51
C GLN A 24 0.82 15.67 1.60
N GLU A 25 1.73 16.64 1.48
CA GLU A 25 1.54 17.79 0.59
C GLU A 25 1.43 17.39 -0.88
N ILE A 26 2.27 16.46 -1.34
CA ILE A 26 2.23 15.93 -2.71
C ILE A 26 0.90 15.23 -2.98
N LEU A 27 0.41 14.44 -2.01
CA LEU A 27 -0.85 13.73 -2.10
C LEU A 27 -2.05 14.69 -2.08
N ILE A 28 -2.02 15.72 -1.23
CA ILE A 28 -3.05 16.77 -1.20
C ILE A 28 -3.06 17.53 -2.53
N ASP A 29 -1.91 17.95 -3.05
CA ASP A 29 -1.85 18.67 -4.33
C ASP A 29 -2.33 17.78 -5.50
N ARG A 30 -2.10 16.46 -5.45
CA ARG A 30 -2.64 15.52 -6.44
C ARG A 30 -4.15 15.34 -6.30
N ILE A 31 -4.64 15.18 -5.07
CA ILE A 31 -6.03 14.75 -4.79
C ILE A 31 -7.00 15.94 -4.77
N SER A 32 -6.58 17.08 -4.22
CA SER A 32 -7.40 18.29 -4.05
C SER A 32 -7.29 19.24 -5.26
N LYS A 33 -6.13 19.28 -5.94
CA LYS A 33 -5.89 20.17 -7.09
C LYS A 33 -5.75 19.45 -8.43
N HIS A 34 -5.89 18.12 -8.46
CA HIS A 34 -5.83 17.28 -9.67
C HIS A 34 -4.58 17.46 -10.56
N LYS A 35 -3.48 17.96 -9.99
CA LYS A 35 -2.25 18.24 -10.73
C LYS A 35 -1.66 17.01 -11.36
N THR A 36 -1.14 17.11 -12.59
CA THR A 36 -0.49 16.00 -13.29
C THR A 36 0.81 15.56 -12.60
N TYR A 37 1.27 14.32 -12.87
CA TYR A 37 2.55 13.86 -12.31
C TYR A 37 3.73 14.74 -12.75
N SER A 38 3.67 15.28 -13.97
CA SER A 38 4.65 16.22 -14.51
C SER A 38 4.66 17.56 -13.75
N GLU A 39 3.48 18.12 -13.45
CA GLU A 39 3.36 19.36 -12.67
C GLU A 39 3.85 19.18 -11.22
N LEU A 40 3.56 18.03 -10.61
CA LEU A 40 4.06 17.72 -9.26
C LEU A 40 5.58 17.54 -9.27
N ALA A 41 6.14 16.90 -10.30
CA ALA A 41 7.58 16.68 -10.44
C ALA A 41 8.32 18.02 -10.55
N CYS A 42 7.79 18.92 -11.37
CA CYS A 42 8.31 20.29 -11.53
C CYS A 42 8.21 21.09 -10.22
N LYS A 43 7.08 21.02 -9.52
CA LYS A 43 6.86 21.80 -8.28
C LYS A 43 7.73 21.33 -7.12
N TYR A 44 7.85 20.03 -6.92
CA TYR A 44 8.55 19.46 -5.75
C TYR A 44 10.01 19.08 -6.03
N LYS A 45 10.52 19.36 -7.24
CA LYS A 45 11.86 19.01 -7.73
C LYS A 45 12.20 17.53 -7.48
N LEU A 46 11.27 16.65 -7.84
CA LEU A 46 11.39 15.19 -7.70
C LEU A 46 11.26 14.52 -9.06
N SER A 47 11.92 13.38 -9.24
CA SER A 47 11.73 12.60 -10.46
C SER A 47 10.28 12.12 -10.57
N ARG A 48 9.79 12.03 -11.81
CA ARG A 48 8.43 11.51 -12.09
C ARG A 48 8.21 10.13 -11.47
N THR A 49 9.23 9.26 -11.55
CA THR A 49 9.23 7.92 -10.94
C THR A 49 9.08 7.97 -9.42
N ARG A 50 9.70 8.95 -8.75
CA ARG A 50 9.58 9.11 -7.30
C ARG A 50 8.19 9.56 -6.89
N ILE A 51 7.56 10.44 -7.66
CA ILE A 51 6.18 10.87 -7.42
C ILE A 51 5.19 9.73 -7.66
N GLU A 52 5.38 8.98 -8.74
CA GLU A 52 4.59 7.78 -9.03
C GLU A 52 4.71 6.77 -7.88
N GLN A 53 5.91 6.51 -7.36
CA GLN A 53 6.10 5.63 -6.20
C GLN A 53 5.40 6.14 -4.94
N ILE A 54 5.45 7.45 -4.64
CA ILE A 54 4.79 8.03 -3.46
C ILE A 54 3.27 7.85 -3.57
N ILE A 55 2.71 8.18 -4.74
CA ILE A 55 1.28 8.09 -5.00
C ILE A 55 0.84 6.62 -5.01
N MET A 56 1.57 5.74 -5.68
CA MET A 56 1.26 4.31 -5.72
C MET A 56 1.35 3.66 -4.33
N LYS A 57 2.40 3.95 -3.55
CA LYS A 57 2.51 3.44 -2.17
C LYS A 57 1.37 3.92 -1.29
N PHE A 58 0.88 5.15 -1.49
CA PHE A 58 -0.31 5.65 -0.79
C PHE A 58 -1.57 4.86 -1.17
N TRP A 59 -1.85 4.70 -2.46
CA TRP A 59 -3.03 3.95 -2.92
C TRP A 59 -2.94 2.47 -2.55
N CYS A 60 -1.77 1.83 -2.64
CA CYS A 60 -1.58 0.44 -2.21
C CYS A 60 -1.85 0.28 -0.72
N ARG A 61 -1.35 1.17 0.15
CA ARG A 61 -1.66 1.12 1.60
C ARG A 61 -3.15 1.29 1.86
N LEU A 62 -3.81 2.15 1.10
CA LEU A 62 -5.25 2.41 1.19
C LEU A 62 -6.10 1.24 0.63
N TRP A 63 -5.57 0.51 -0.36
CA TRP A 63 -6.21 -0.62 -1.02
C TRP A 63 -5.99 -1.95 -0.27
N ILE A 64 -4.80 -2.21 0.28
CA ILE A 64 -4.51 -3.38 1.13
C ILE A 64 -5.34 -3.32 2.42
N SER A 65 -5.59 -2.11 2.94
CA SER A 65 -6.57 -1.88 4.00
C SER A 65 -8.02 -2.29 3.63
N SER A 66 -8.33 -2.57 2.34
CA SER A 66 -9.66 -2.93 1.85
C SER A 66 -10.05 -4.38 2.09
N SER A 67 -9.12 -5.33 2.04
CA SER A 67 -9.46 -6.76 2.09
C SER A 67 -9.50 -7.33 3.51
N ALA A 68 -9.02 -6.60 4.52
CA ALA A 68 -8.87 -7.12 5.89
C ALA A 68 -9.74 -6.43 6.97
N PHE A 69 -10.60 -5.46 6.64
CA PHE A 69 -11.36 -4.71 7.65
C PHE A 69 -12.87 -4.62 7.34
N SER A 70 -13.61 -5.65 7.72
CA SER A 70 -15.07 -5.79 7.53
C SER A 70 -15.95 -4.86 8.39
N LYS A 71 -15.40 -4.03 9.29
CA LYS A 71 -16.18 -3.18 10.22
C LYS A 71 -16.12 -1.66 9.96
N TYR A 72 -15.29 -1.17 9.03
CA TYR A 72 -14.94 0.26 8.91
C TYR A 72 -15.32 0.89 7.55
N TYR A 73 -16.37 0.37 6.90
CA TYR A 73 -16.75 0.74 5.53
C TYR A 73 -17.31 2.18 5.37
N HIS A 74 -17.79 2.83 6.43
CA HIS A 74 -18.64 4.01 6.25
C HIS A 74 -17.93 5.30 5.78
N ASP A 75 -16.62 5.46 6.01
CA ASP A 75 -15.84 6.65 5.60
C ASP A 75 -15.02 6.43 4.32
N LYS A 76 -14.64 5.19 4.02
CA LYS A 76 -13.89 4.85 2.81
C LYS A 76 -14.74 4.96 1.55
N ASP A 77 -15.97 4.46 1.59
CA ASP A 77 -16.91 4.57 0.47
C ASP A 77 -17.24 6.04 0.17
N LYS A 78 -17.28 6.90 1.19
CA LYS A 78 -17.46 8.35 1.00
C LYS A 78 -16.27 8.97 0.28
N LEU A 79 -15.03 8.70 0.69
CA LEU A 79 -13.84 9.23 -0.01
C LEU A 79 -13.78 8.73 -1.46
N VAL A 80 -13.97 7.43 -1.67
CA VAL A 80 -13.93 6.82 -3.01
C VAL A 80 -15.07 7.36 -3.89
N ASN A 81 -16.26 7.57 -3.35
CA ASN A 81 -17.38 8.16 -4.10
C ASN A 81 -17.14 9.63 -4.43
N GLU A 82 -16.57 10.42 -3.52
CA GLU A 82 -16.15 11.80 -3.80
C GLU A 82 -15.04 11.84 -4.87
N LEU A 83 -14.08 10.92 -4.83
CA LEU A 83 -13.00 10.85 -5.84
C LEU A 83 -13.48 10.34 -7.21
N LYS A 84 -14.46 9.42 -7.24
CA LYS A 84 -15.16 8.96 -8.44
C LYS A 84 -15.92 10.11 -9.11
N LYS A 85 -16.60 10.96 -8.32
CA LYS A 85 -17.28 12.16 -8.84
C LYS A 85 -16.31 13.09 -9.57
N ILE A 86 -15.05 13.17 -9.13
CA ILE A 86 -14.04 14.06 -9.73
C ILE A 86 -13.19 13.36 -10.83
N LYS A 87 -13.56 12.15 -11.28
CA LYS A 87 -12.84 11.37 -12.32
C LYS A 87 -11.34 11.13 -12.07
N LEU A 88 -10.85 11.33 -10.85
CA LEU A 88 -9.43 11.18 -10.49
C LEU A 88 -9.06 9.73 -10.17
N TYR A 89 -10.04 8.93 -9.77
CA TYR A 89 -9.88 7.54 -9.35
C TYR A 89 -10.48 6.60 -10.40
N ASN A 90 -9.62 5.87 -11.12
CA ASN A 90 -10.04 4.80 -12.03
C ASN A 90 -9.80 3.43 -11.36
N PRO A 91 -10.83 2.78 -10.79
CA PRO A 91 -10.69 1.57 -9.99
C PRO A 91 -10.12 0.38 -10.77
N GLU A 92 -10.34 0.31 -12.09
CA GLU A 92 -9.87 -0.80 -12.92
C GLU A 92 -8.34 -0.79 -13.07
N ARG A 93 -7.75 0.38 -13.36
CA ARG A 93 -6.29 0.55 -13.43
C ARG A 93 -5.57 0.21 -12.12
N ILE A 94 -6.19 0.53 -10.97
CA ILE A 94 -5.60 0.22 -9.66
C ILE A 94 -5.73 -1.27 -9.36
N ARG A 95 -6.87 -1.89 -9.70
CA ARG A 95 -7.03 -3.34 -9.60
C ARG A 95 -5.95 -4.04 -10.42
N ASP A 96 -5.75 -3.66 -11.67
CA ASP A 96 -4.74 -4.27 -12.55
C ASP A 96 -3.33 -4.10 -11.99
N VAL A 97 -2.97 -2.91 -11.49
CA VAL A 97 -1.63 -2.67 -10.93
C VAL A 97 -1.39 -3.49 -9.68
N VAL A 98 -2.39 -3.64 -8.80
CA VAL A 98 -2.21 -4.43 -7.58
C VAL A 98 -2.27 -5.93 -7.86
N GLU A 99 -3.16 -6.37 -8.76
CA GLU A 99 -3.28 -7.76 -9.18
C GLU A 99 -2.00 -8.25 -9.87
N ASN A 100 -1.41 -7.42 -10.75
CA ASN A 100 -0.10 -7.68 -11.36
C ASN A 100 1.07 -7.69 -10.36
N HIS A 101 0.93 -7.06 -9.20
CA HIS A 101 1.97 -7.03 -8.18
C HIS A 101 1.83 -8.17 -7.16
N CYS A 102 0.59 -8.56 -6.83
CA CYS A 102 0.30 -9.68 -5.97
C CYS A 102 0.54 -11.04 -6.66
N SER A 103 0.47 -11.09 -7.99
CA SER A 103 0.78 -12.28 -8.79
C SER A 103 2.28 -12.55 -8.95
N ARG A 104 3.15 -11.61 -8.57
CA ARG A 104 4.62 -11.80 -8.64
C ARG A 104 5.09 -12.90 -7.70
N PHE A 105 6.09 -13.63 -8.18
CA PHE A 105 6.72 -14.70 -7.41
C PHE A 105 7.57 -14.12 -6.27
N ILE A 106 7.56 -14.80 -5.13
CA ILE A 106 8.42 -14.46 -3.99
C ILE A 106 9.92 -14.51 -4.33
N THR A 107 10.30 -15.26 -5.36
CA THR A 107 11.70 -15.39 -5.82
C THR A 107 12.25 -14.12 -6.46
N GLU A 108 11.38 -13.20 -6.89
CA GLU A 108 11.79 -11.88 -7.40
C GLU A 108 12.19 -10.92 -6.27
N TYR A 109 11.88 -11.27 -5.03
CA TYR A 109 12.18 -10.46 -3.86
C TYR A 109 13.42 -11.04 -3.16
N ASN A 110 14.32 -10.16 -2.72
CA ASN A 110 15.58 -10.54 -2.06
C ASN A 110 15.34 -11.01 -0.61
N PHE A 111 14.60 -12.11 -0.45
CA PHE A 111 14.43 -12.76 0.85
C PHE A 111 15.69 -13.54 1.26
N SER A 112 15.82 -13.80 2.56
CA SER A 112 16.89 -14.67 3.05
C SER A 112 16.64 -16.13 2.63
N ILE A 113 17.71 -16.90 2.46
CA ILE A 113 17.66 -18.35 2.17
C ILE A 113 16.72 -19.10 3.14
N ARG A 114 16.64 -18.65 4.40
CA ARG A 114 15.73 -19.22 5.41
C ARG A 114 14.27 -18.96 5.07
N ALA A 115 13.93 -17.74 4.68
CA ALA A 115 12.57 -17.38 4.30
C ALA A 115 12.15 -18.15 3.03
N ASP A 116 13.01 -18.26 2.02
CA ASP A 116 12.74 -19.05 0.82
C ASP A 116 12.46 -20.53 1.10
N ASN A 117 13.26 -21.15 1.98
CA ASN A 117 13.02 -22.52 2.40
C ASN A 117 11.69 -22.68 3.16
N CYS A 118 11.32 -21.70 3.97
CA CYS A 118 10.04 -21.69 4.67
C CYS A 118 8.87 -21.56 3.70
N PHE A 119 8.99 -20.68 2.70
CA PHE A 119 7.95 -20.48 1.69
C PHE A 119 7.73 -21.73 0.83
N ARG A 120 8.82 -22.40 0.41
CA ARG A 120 8.75 -23.68 -0.31
C ARG A 120 8.02 -24.76 0.50
N THR A 121 8.31 -24.86 1.81
CA THR A 121 7.70 -25.86 2.70
C THR A 121 6.22 -25.58 2.97
N THR A 122 5.83 -24.30 3.01
CA THR A 122 4.44 -23.88 3.30
C THR A 122 3.58 -23.68 2.06
N GLY A 123 4.16 -23.84 0.86
CA GLY A 123 3.46 -23.67 -0.40
C GLY A 123 3.19 -22.21 -0.78
N ILE A 124 3.84 -21.25 -0.13
CA ILE A 124 3.71 -19.82 -0.48
C ILE A 124 4.59 -19.56 -1.70
N ARG A 125 3.98 -19.19 -2.84
CA ARG A 125 4.70 -18.93 -4.10
C ARG A 125 4.59 -17.48 -4.57
N THR A 126 3.57 -16.76 -4.16
CA THR A 126 3.31 -15.39 -4.59
C THR A 126 3.23 -14.43 -3.42
N ILE A 127 3.51 -13.15 -3.68
CA ILE A 127 3.36 -12.09 -2.67
C ILE A 127 1.92 -11.98 -2.15
N GLY A 128 0.93 -12.17 -3.03
CA GLY A 128 -0.47 -12.15 -2.62
C GLY A 128 -0.77 -13.15 -1.51
N GLN A 129 -0.21 -14.37 -1.60
CA GLN A 129 -0.36 -15.40 -0.56
C GLN A 129 0.35 -15.03 0.74
N LEU A 130 1.54 -14.40 0.65
CA LEU A 130 2.30 -13.97 1.82
C LEU A 130 1.59 -12.85 2.60
N VAL A 131 1.04 -11.86 1.89
CA VAL A 131 0.33 -10.71 2.50
C VAL A 131 -0.97 -11.14 3.20
N GLN A 132 -1.61 -12.21 2.73
CA GLN A 132 -2.80 -12.76 3.35
C GLN A 132 -2.53 -13.49 4.68
N LYS A 133 -1.27 -13.90 4.94
CA LYS A 133 -0.90 -14.57 6.19
C LYS A 133 -0.74 -13.57 7.33
N THR A 134 -1.08 -14.03 8.53
CA THR A 134 -0.91 -13.27 9.76
C THR A 134 0.44 -13.56 10.37
N GLU A 135 0.92 -12.66 11.23
CA GLU A 135 2.17 -12.88 11.96
C GLU A 135 2.10 -14.15 12.83
N LYS A 136 0.94 -14.43 13.43
CA LYS A 136 0.70 -15.65 14.22
C LYS A 136 0.82 -16.91 13.38
N ASP A 137 0.27 -16.88 12.16
CA ASP A 137 0.42 -18.01 11.23
C ASP A 137 1.86 -18.21 10.78
N LEU A 138 2.63 -17.12 10.60
CA LEU A 138 4.06 -17.23 10.32
C LEU A 138 4.85 -17.82 11.49
N PHE A 139 4.45 -17.55 12.73
CA PHE A 139 5.05 -18.17 13.92
C PHE A 139 4.76 -19.66 14.06
N LYS A 140 3.67 -20.17 13.47
CA LYS A 140 3.36 -21.61 13.48
C LYS A 140 4.23 -22.42 12.51
N ILE A 141 4.86 -21.76 11.54
CA ILE A 141 5.69 -22.42 10.54
C ILE A 141 7.01 -22.84 11.19
N ARG A 142 7.31 -24.14 11.11
CA ARG A 142 8.58 -24.70 11.59
C ARG A 142 9.73 -23.94 10.90
N TYR A 143 10.73 -23.51 11.68
CA TYR A 143 11.94 -22.80 11.22
C TYR A 143 11.81 -21.30 10.90
N LEU A 144 10.64 -20.67 11.12
CA LEU A 144 10.48 -19.21 11.08
C LEU A 144 10.74 -18.59 12.46
N GLY A 145 11.94 -18.01 12.63
CA GLY A 145 12.32 -17.29 13.86
C GLY A 145 11.93 -15.82 13.84
N LYS A 146 12.00 -15.16 15.02
CA LYS A 146 11.73 -13.72 15.18
C LYS A 146 12.50 -12.83 14.18
N LYS A 147 13.77 -13.17 13.91
CA LYS A 147 14.62 -12.44 12.95
C LYS A 147 14.10 -12.55 11.52
N SER A 148 13.73 -13.75 11.07
CA SER A 148 13.20 -13.96 9.72
C SER A 148 11.85 -13.26 9.51
N ILE A 149 11.00 -13.19 10.53
CA ILE A 149 9.72 -12.45 10.45
C ILE A 149 9.96 -10.94 10.33
N LEU A 150 10.94 -10.40 11.06
CA LEU A 150 11.33 -9.00 10.93
C LEU A 150 11.88 -8.70 9.52
N ASP A 151 12.74 -9.56 8.99
CA ASP A 151 13.28 -9.41 7.63
C ASP A 151 12.14 -9.39 6.59
N ILE A 152 11.18 -10.32 6.71
CA ILE A 152 9.98 -10.37 5.85
C ILE A 152 9.18 -9.07 5.97
N LYS A 153 8.95 -8.56 7.18
CA LYS A 153 8.24 -7.30 7.41
C LYS A 153 8.96 -6.10 6.79
N CYS A 154 10.28 -6.03 6.94
CA CYS A 154 11.09 -4.96 6.35
C CYS A 154 10.96 -4.96 4.82
N ILE A 155 11.20 -6.12 4.17
CA ILE A 155 11.10 -6.25 2.71
C ILE A 155 9.68 -5.92 2.23
N LEU A 156 8.65 -6.43 2.89
CA LEU A 156 7.27 -6.08 2.56
C LEU A 156 7.04 -4.57 2.68
N SER A 157 7.51 -3.94 3.75
CA SER A 157 7.33 -2.50 3.99
C SER A 157 8.06 -1.62 2.97
N GLU A 158 9.24 -2.04 2.50
CA GLU A 158 10.01 -1.38 1.44
C GLU A 158 9.23 -1.36 0.13
N HIS A 159 8.55 -2.47 -0.18
CA HIS A 159 7.73 -2.66 -1.36
C HIS A 159 6.30 -2.12 -1.20
N GLY A 160 5.97 -1.59 -0.01
CA GLY A 160 4.68 -0.96 0.27
C GLY A 160 3.58 -1.90 0.76
N TYR A 161 3.93 -3.15 1.07
CA TYR A 161 3.04 -4.17 1.63
C TYR A 161 3.17 -4.26 3.15
N SER A 162 2.17 -4.85 3.79
CA SER A 162 2.17 -5.15 5.21
C SER A 162 1.47 -6.48 5.45
N LEU A 163 1.98 -7.29 6.38
CA LEU A 163 1.31 -8.51 6.81
C LEU A 163 -0.05 -8.20 7.43
N ASN A 164 -0.95 -9.17 7.37
CA ASN A 164 -2.26 -9.05 7.99
C ASN A 164 -2.12 -8.96 9.53
N LYS A 165 -2.81 -8.00 10.13
CA LYS A 165 -2.86 -7.84 11.59
C LYS A 165 -4.07 -8.61 12.10
N GLU A 166 -3.82 -9.68 12.84
CA GLU A 166 -4.80 -10.47 13.58
C GLU A 166 -4.97 -9.95 15.02
#